data_AF-A0A950X7R4-F1
#
_entry.id   AF-A0A950X7R4-F1
#
_cell.length_a   1.000
_cell.length_b   1.000
_cell.length_c   1.000
_cell.angle_alpha   90.00
_cell.angle_beta   90.00
_cell.angle_gamma   90.00
#
_symmetry.space_group_name_H-M   'P 1'
#
loop_
_entity.id
_entity.type
_entity.pdbx_description
1 polymer ?
#
loop_
_entity_poly.entity_id
_entity_poly.type
_entity_poly.pdbx_seq_one_letter_code
_entity_poly.pdbx_strand_id
1 'polypeptide(L)'
;MKPERPISLRERQATLTRDQILNEAYELLVNHPDKPFSHEAIAARAGIGARTVYRYFPAQSDLDGALWMRLRQEAGTIFPTEEEILPQIPVLFGGFDRGRDQTNRKNRG
;
A
#
# COMPACT_ATOMS: atom_id res chain seq x y z
N MET A 1 33.30 -10.04 21.01
CA MET A 1 32.29 -9.65 20.02
C MET A 1 32.64 -10.32 18.70
N LYS A 2 31.71 -11.06 18.09
CA LYS A 2 31.92 -11.62 16.73
C LYS A 2 31.71 -10.48 15.72
N PRO A 3 32.55 -10.31 14.69
CA PRO A 3 32.32 -9.26 13.69
C PRO A 3 31.06 -9.58 12.90
N GLU A 4 30.18 -8.58 12.73
CA GLU A 4 29.07 -8.65 11.78
C GLU A 4 29.62 -8.86 10.36
N ARG A 5 29.06 -9.83 9.65
CA ARG A 5 29.48 -10.10 8.26
C ARG A 5 29.07 -8.92 7.37
N PRO A 6 29.96 -8.42 6.50
CA PRO A 6 29.61 -7.34 5.59
C PRO A 6 28.53 -7.79 4.61
N ILE A 7 27.50 -6.95 4.43
CA ILE A 7 26.38 -7.20 3.51
C ILE A 7 26.92 -7.39 2.08
N SER A 8 26.61 -8.52 1.48
CA SER A 8 27.01 -8.89 0.13
C SER A 8 26.33 -8.02 -0.94
N LEU A 9 26.94 -7.92 -2.12
CA LEU A 9 26.33 -7.24 -3.28
C LEU A 9 24.94 -7.79 -3.63
N ARG A 10 24.76 -9.10 -3.46
CA ARG A 10 23.48 -9.78 -3.70
C ARG A 10 22.40 -9.33 -2.71
N GLU A 11 22.74 -9.22 -1.43
CA GLU A 11 21.80 -8.75 -0.40
C GLU A 11 21.43 -7.28 -0.63
N ARG A 12 22.40 -6.42 -0.98
CA ARG A 12 22.12 -5.02 -1.34
C ARG A 12 21.17 -4.93 -2.51
N GLN A 13 21.41 -5.70 -3.58
CA GLN A 13 20.53 -5.71 -4.75
C GLN A 13 19.12 -6.22 -4.40
N ALA A 14 19.02 -7.22 -3.53
CA ALA A 14 17.75 -7.74 -3.07
C ALA A 14 16.95 -6.68 -2.30
N THR A 15 17.60 -5.93 -1.40
CA THR A 15 16.97 -4.81 -0.68
C THR A 15 16.52 -3.72 -1.65
N LEU A 16 17.38 -3.28 -2.57
CA LEU A 16 17.01 -2.26 -3.56
C LEU A 16 15.79 -2.65 -4.40
N THR A 17 15.72 -3.92 -4.80
CA THR A 17 14.58 -4.43 -5.58
C THR A 17 13.31 -4.47 -4.73
N ARG A 18 13.42 -4.88 -3.46
CA ARG A 18 12.30 -4.89 -2.51
C ARG A 18 11.78 -3.48 -2.26
N ASP A 19 12.67 -2.52 -2.08
CA ASP A 19 12.32 -1.12 -1.83
C ASP A 19 11.68 -0.46 -3.05
N GLN A 20 12.17 -0.77 -4.26
CA GLN A 20 11.54 -0.34 -5.51
C GLN A 20 10.09 -0.84 -5.62
N ILE A 21 9.85 -2.12 -5.30
CA ILE A 21 8.49 -2.69 -5.30
C ILE A 21 7.60 -1.95 -4.29
N LEU A 22 8.11 -1.66 -3.09
CA LEU A 22 7.35 -0.94 -2.07
C LEU A 22 7.09 0.52 -2.44
N ASN A 23 8.02 1.19 -3.13
CA ASN A 23 7.81 2.55 -3.64
C ASN A 23 6.62 2.55 -4.60
N GLU A 24 6.60 1.62 -5.56
CA GLU A 24 5.51 1.56 -6.55
C GLU A 24 4.17 1.14 -5.94
N ALA A 25 4.19 0.25 -4.95
CA ALA A 25 2.99 -0.10 -4.20
C ALA A 25 2.43 1.12 -3.45
N TYR A 26 3.30 1.89 -2.80
CA TYR A 26 2.92 3.12 -2.10
C TYR A 26 2.32 4.16 -3.05
N GLU A 27 3.00 4.44 -4.17
CA GLU A 27 2.50 5.35 -5.20
C GLU A 27 1.16 4.91 -5.79
N LEU A 28 0.98 3.61 -6.02
CA LEU A 28 -0.30 3.05 -6.49
C LEU A 28 -1.42 3.29 -5.46
N LEU A 29 -1.14 3.08 -4.17
CA LEU A 29 -2.14 3.23 -3.12
C LEU A 29 -2.51 4.70 -2.86
N VAL A 30 -1.51 5.60 -2.81
CA VAL A 30 -1.72 7.01 -2.43
C VAL A 30 -2.23 7.84 -3.59
N ASN A 31 -1.67 7.66 -4.79
CA ASN A 31 -1.93 8.54 -5.94
C ASN A 31 -2.92 7.94 -6.95
N HIS A 32 -3.29 6.67 -6.82
CA HIS A 32 -4.20 5.98 -7.73
C HIS A 32 -5.19 5.04 -7.02
N PRO A 33 -5.98 5.54 -6.04
CA PRO A 33 -6.87 4.72 -5.22
C PRO A 33 -8.01 4.06 -6.02
N ASP A 34 -8.27 4.52 -7.24
CA ASP A 34 -9.25 3.97 -8.17
C ASP A 34 -8.73 2.75 -8.95
N LYS A 35 -7.41 2.50 -8.92
CA LYS A 35 -6.78 1.37 -9.62
C LYS A 35 -6.74 0.12 -8.76
N PRO A 36 -6.76 -1.07 -9.39
CA PRO A 36 -6.65 -2.32 -8.66
C PRO A 36 -5.28 -2.42 -7.98
N PHE A 37 -5.30 -2.75 -6.68
CA PHE A 37 -4.11 -3.00 -5.90
C PHE A 37 -3.81 -4.51 -5.88
N SER A 38 -2.76 -4.93 -6.58
CA SER A 38 -2.38 -6.35 -6.75
C SER A 38 -0.90 -6.48 -7.11
N HIS A 39 -0.35 -7.69 -7.00
CA HIS A 39 1.04 -7.99 -7.36
C HIS A 39 1.31 -7.68 -8.85
N GLU A 40 0.36 -8.02 -9.72
CA GLU A 40 0.41 -7.78 -11.15
C GLU A 40 0.39 -6.30 -11.48
N ALA A 41 -0.48 -5.52 -10.82
CA ALA A 41 -0.57 -4.08 -11.03
C ALA A 41 0.73 -3.37 -10.60
N ILE A 42 1.31 -3.78 -9.47
CA ILE A 42 2.58 -3.26 -8.97
C ILE A 42 3.72 -3.66 -9.93
N ALA A 43 3.76 -4.92 -10.38
CA ALA A 43 4.76 -5.41 -11.31
C ALA A 43 4.76 -4.63 -12.63
N ALA A 44 3.56 -4.40 -13.19
CA ALA A 44 3.36 -3.63 -14.41
C ALA A 44 3.85 -2.19 -14.26
N ARG A 45 3.58 -1.54 -13.12
CA ARG A 45 4.08 -0.19 -12.83
C ARG A 45 5.60 -0.14 -12.65
N ALA A 46 6.15 -1.10 -11.92
CA ALA A 46 7.59 -1.19 -11.65
C ALA A 46 8.42 -1.63 -12.88
N GLY A 47 7.77 -2.05 -13.98
CA GLY A 47 8.45 -2.57 -15.17
C GLY A 47 9.15 -3.91 -14.94
N ILE A 48 8.66 -4.72 -13.99
CA ILE A 48 9.24 -6.02 -13.63
C ILE A 48 8.23 -7.15 -13.80
N GLY A 49 8.70 -8.39 -13.87
CA GLY A 49 7.80 -9.55 -13.92
C GLY A 49 7.10 -9.81 -12.58
N ALA A 50 5.84 -10.24 -12.61
CA ALA A 50 5.05 -10.56 -11.41
C ALA A 50 5.75 -11.60 -10.50
N ARG A 51 6.44 -12.59 -11.09
CA ARG A 51 7.25 -13.57 -10.33
C ARG A 51 8.33 -12.92 -9.45
N THR A 52 8.85 -11.76 -9.86
CA THR A 52 9.79 -10.99 -9.03
C THR A 52 9.08 -10.40 -7.83
N VAL A 53 7.89 -9.81 -8.00
CA VAL A 53 7.08 -9.29 -6.88
C VAL A 53 6.73 -10.42 -5.91
N TYR A 54 6.17 -11.53 -6.42
CA TYR A 54 5.84 -12.72 -5.62
C TYR A 54 7.05 -13.32 -4.88
N ARG A 55 8.27 -13.16 -5.40
CA ARG A 55 9.49 -13.62 -4.71
C ARG A 55 9.79 -12.81 -3.45
N TYR A 56 9.46 -11.52 -3.43
CA TYR A 56 9.70 -10.64 -2.28
C TYR A 56 8.49 -10.51 -1.34
N PHE A 57 7.29 -10.65 -1.90
CA PHE A 57 6.02 -10.61 -1.21
C PHE A 57 5.18 -11.80 -1.69
N PRO A 58 5.32 -12.99 -1.07
CA PRO A 58 4.61 -14.18 -1.50
C PRO A 58 3.09 -14.10 -1.29
N ALA A 59 2.66 -13.45 -0.21
CA ALA A 59 1.26 -13.23 0.09
C ALA A 59 0.91 -11.73 0.07
N GLN A 60 -0.37 -11.43 -0.20
CA GLN A 60 -0.91 -10.07 -0.13
C GLN A 60 -0.67 -9.44 1.26
N SER A 61 -0.82 -10.23 2.33
CA SER A 61 -0.55 -9.79 3.70
C SER A 61 0.91 -9.35 3.93
N ASP A 62 1.88 -9.94 3.23
CA ASP A 62 3.28 -9.54 3.36
C ASP A 62 3.51 -8.14 2.75
N LEU A 63 2.83 -7.86 1.65
CA LEU A 63 2.87 -6.58 0.96
C LEU A 63 2.16 -5.51 1.79
N ASP A 64 0.94 -5.82 2.26
CA ASP A 64 0.14 -4.91 3.10
C ASP A 64 0.88 -4.57 4.40
N GLY A 65 1.46 -5.55 5.08
CA GLY A 65 2.21 -5.34 6.31
C GLY A 65 3.45 -4.45 6.12
N ALA A 66 4.21 -4.68 5.04
CA ALA A 66 5.37 -3.86 4.71
C ALA A 66 4.98 -2.44 4.30
N LEU A 67 3.88 -2.29 3.54
CA LEU A 67 3.35 -0.99 3.16
C LEU A 67 2.82 -0.22 4.37
N TRP A 68 2.19 -0.91 5.33
CA TRP A 68 1.76 -0.32 6.61
C TRP A 68 2.93 0.21 7.43
N MET A 69 4.05 -0.53 7.48
CA MET A 69 5.26 -0.03 8.14
C MET A 69 5.77 1.24 7.47
N ARG A 70 5.79 1.29 6.14
CA ARG A 70 6.21 2.46 5.38
C ARG A 70 5.31 3.66 5.60
N LEU A 71 3.99 3.48 5.51
CA LEU A 71 3.02 4.55 5.74
C LEU A 71 3.18 5.16 7.13
N ARG A 72 3.40 4.34 8.16
CA ARG A 72 3.70 4.85 9.51
C ARG A 72 4.98 5.68 9.57
N GLN A 73 6.01 5.29 8.82
CA GLN A 73 7.28 6.04 8.77
C GLN A 73 7.13 7.37 8.04
N GLU A 74 6.44 7.40 6.89
CA GLU A 74 6.29 8.60 6.08
C GLU A 74 5.28 9.59 6.64
N ALA A 75 4.13 9.11 7.11
CA ALA A 75 3.05 9.98 7.60
C ALA A 75 3.25 10.44 9.05
N GLY A 76 4.28 9.94 9.75
CA GLY A 76 4.53 10.20 11.17
C GLY A 76 3.37 9.82 12.09
N THR A 77 2.36 9.13 11.56
CA THR A 77 1.10 8.87 12.21
C THR A 77 1.15 7.48 12.83
N ILE A 78 1.01 7.46 14.15
CA ILE A 78 0.53 6.29 14.86
C ILE A 78 -0.92 6.15 14.41
N PHE A 79 -1.25 5.04 13.73
CA PHE A 79 -2.65 4.74 13.48
C PHE A 79 -3.35 4.63 14.84
N PRO A 80 -4.45 5.38 15.04
CA PRO A 80 -5.15 5.34 16.31
C PRO A 80 -5.55 3.90 16.64
N THR A 81 -5.49 3.54 17.91
CA THR A 81 -6.05 2.28 18.41
C THR A 81 -7.54 2.18 18.04
N GLU A 82 -8.13 0.99 18.18
CA GLU A 82 -9.57 0.81 17.94
C GLU A 82 -10.41 1.82 18.75
N GLU A 83 -10.04 2.04 20.01
CA GLU A 83 -10.68 3.01 20.91
C GLU A 83 -10.53 4.46 20.42
N GLU A 84 -9.39 4.79 19.81
CA GLU A 84 -9.08 6.12 19.30
C GLU A 84 -9.69 6.38 17.91
N ILE A 85 -9.90 5.33 17.10
CA ILE A 85 -10.42 5.45 15.73
C ILE A 85 -11.95 5.38 15.68
N LEU A 86 -12.59 4.59 16.55
CA LEU A 86 -14.05 4.42 16.58
C LEU A 86 -14.82 5.76 16.62
N PRO A 87 -14.44 6.77 17.42
CA PRO A 87 -15.10 8.07 17.43
C PRO A 87 -14.94 8.86 16.13
N GLN A 88 -13.88 8.57 15.35
CA GLN A 88 -13.56 9.28 14.11
C GLN A 88 -14.24 8.64 12.89
N ILE A 89 -14.62 7.36 12.96
CA ILE A 89 -15.26 6.64 11.86
C ILE A 89 -16.49 7.38 11.30
N PRO A 90 -17.45 7.87 12.11
CA PRO A 90 -18.61 8.61 11.57
C PRO A 90 -18.22 9.90 10.84
N VAL A 91 -17.11 10.54 11.22
CA VAL A 91 -16.63 11.79 10.59
C VAL A 91 -15.88 11.47 9.30
N LEU A 92 -14.97 10.49 9.33
CA LEU A 92 -14.16 10.06 8.19
C LEU A 92 -15.04 9.43 7.11
N PHE A 93 -16.03 8.63 7.50
CA PHE A 93 -16.90 7.90 6.59
C PHE A 93 -18.29 8.53 6.39
N GLY A 94 -18.66 9.56 7.14
CA GLY A 94 -19.94 10.28 6.97
C GLY A 94 -20.08 10.96 5.60
N GLY A 95 -18.99 11.12 4.85
CA GLY A 95 -19.01 11.58 3.47
C GLY A 95 -19.49 10.54 2.44
N PHE A 96 -19.46 9.24 2.76
CA PHE A 96 -19.76 8.18 1.79
C PHE A 96 -21.25 8.09 1.42
N ASP A 97 -22.17 8.53 2.29
CA ASP A 97 -23.61 8.56 1.96
C ASP A 97 -23.96 9.64 0.93
N ARG A 98 -23.14 10.69 0.77
CA ARG A 98 -23.38 11.75 -0.24
C ARG A 98 -23.12 11.30 -1.68
N GLY A 99 -22.44 10.16 -1.89
CA GLY A 99 -22.13 9.62 -3.21
C GLY A 99 -23.25 8.77 -3.83
N ARG A 100 -24.21 8.28 -3.03
CA ARG A 100 -25.25 7.35 -3.52
C ARG A 100 -26.47 8.03 -4.15
N ASP A 101 -26.59 9.35 -4.03
CA ASP A 101 -27.77 10.09 -4.47
C ASP A 101 -27.68 10.71 -5.89
N GLN A 102 -26.54 10.56 -6.59
CA GLN A 102 -26.34 11.19 -7.91
C GLN A 102 -26.79 10.33 -9.10
N THR A 103 -27.19 9.07 -8.91
CA THR A 103 -27.59 8.17 -10.01
C THR A 103 -29.08 8.15 -10.33
N ASN A 104 -29.95 8.85 -9.58
CA ASN A 104 -31.41 8.78 -9.79
C ASN A 104 -32.10 10.08 -10.26
N ARG A 105 -31.38 11.06 -10.82
CA ARG A 105 -31.97 12.35 -11.23
C ARG A 105 -31.99 12.64 -12.72
N LYS A 106 -31.70 11.66 -13.60
CA LYS A 106 -31.72 11.87 -15.06
C LYS A 106 -32.78 11.10 -15.84
N ASN A 107 -33.77 10.50 -15.18
CA ASN A 107 -34.80 9.71 -15.86
C ASN A 107 -36.24 10.03 -15.38
N ARG A 108 -36.61 11.32 -15.32
CA ARG A 108 -38.01 11.80 -15.38
C ARG A 108 -38.01 13.21 -15.96
N GLY A 109 -38.67 13.39 -17.11
CA GLY A 109 -38.84 14.66 -17.81
C GLY A 109 -38.77 14.45 -19.31
#